data_AF-A0A972A936-F1
#
_entry.id   AF-A0A972A936-F1
#
_cell.length_a   1.000
_cell.length_b   1.000
_cell.length_c   1.000
_cell.angle_alpha   90.00
_cell.angle_beta   90.00
_cell.angle_gamma   90.00
#
_symmetry.space_group_name_H-M   'P 1'
#
loop_
_entity.id
_entity.type
_entity.pdbx_description
1 polymer ?
#
loop_
_entity_poly.entity_id
_entity_poly.type
_entity_poly.pdbx_seq_one_letter_code
_entity_poly.pdbx_strand_id
1 'polypeptide(L)'
;DGKVIITGQDAQIESVRDIAAGKQHITMYHPFKEIGYTAAEVAIALIKGERLDDFNVVYTDNGLKEVPTVQINSIPVTRDNLDLVLIEGGVYTRDEVYR
;
A
#
# COMPACT_ATOMS: atom_id res chain seq x y z
N ASP A 1 27.66 5.46 4.25
CA ASP A 1 26.39 4.84 4.65
C ASP A 1 25.82 4.01 3.51
N GLY A 2 25.04 2.96 3.79
CA GLY A 2 24.52 2.03 2.75
C GLY A 2 25.20 0.64 2.65
N LYS A 3 25.89 0.17 3.70
CA LYS A 3 26.45 -1.21 3.71
C LYS A 3 25.42 -2.29 4.06
N VAL A 4 24.29 -1.92 4.66
CA VAL A 4 23.20 -2.81 5.06
C VAL A 4 21.94 -2.35 4.37
N ILE A 5 21.27 -3.26 3.66
CA ILE A 5 19.97 -2.99 3.05
C ILE A 5 18.93 -2.89 4.16
N ILE A 6 18.20 -1.78 4.17
CA ILE A 6 17.10 -1.52 5.11
C ILE A 6 15.81 -1.41 4.31
N THR A 7 14.88 -2.31 4.60
CA THR A 7 13.54 -2.38 4.02
C THR A 7 12.50 -1.96 5.06
N GLY A 8 11.29 -1.65 4.62
CA GLY A 8 10.16 -1.34 5.49
C GLY A 8 8.82 -1.49 4.79
N GLN A 9 7.74 -1.16 5.50
CA GLN A 9 6.37 -1.12 4.98
C GLN A 9 5.65 0.13 5.51
N ASP A 10 4.42 0.35 5.05
CA ASP A 10 3.49 1.41 5.40
C ASP A 10 3.83 2.83 4.92
N ALA A 11 5.03 3.07 4.38
CA ALA A 11 5.48 4.40 3.99
C ALA A 11 5.30 5.46 5.09
N GLN A 12 5.62 5.12 6.34
CA GLN A 12 5.61 6.07 7.46
C GLN A 12 6.53 7.26 7.16
N ILE A 13 6.12 8.47 7.56
CA ILE A 13 6.80 9.72 7.18
C ILE A 13 8.30 9.72 7.51
N GLU A 14 8.72 9.15 8.65
CA GLU A 14 10.14 9.06 8.99
C GLU A 14 10.90 8.10 8.07
N SER A 15 10.32 6.95 7.70
CA SER A 15 10.90 6.06 6.68
C SER A 15 10.98 6.72 5.31
N VAL A 16 9.99 7.52 4.93
CA VAL A 16 9.99 8.25 3.65
C VAL A 16 11.11 9.28 3.61
N ARG A 17 11.31 10.02 4.72
CA ARG A 17 12.46 10.94 4.88
C ARG A 17 13.78 10.20 4.84
N ASP A 18 13.89 9.05 5.51
CA ASP A 18 15.11 8.24 5.48
C ASP A 18 15.40 7.68 4.08
N ILE A 19 14.37 7.35 3.27
CA ILE A 19 14.54 6.97 1.87
C ILE A 19 15.03 8.17 1.04
N ALA A 20 14.43 9.35 1.21
CA ALA A 20 14.88 10.58 0.56
C ALA A 20 16.35 10.92 0.91
N ALA A 21 16.75 10.71 2.17
CA ALA A 21 18.11 10.92 2.66
C ALA A 21 19.08 9.77 2.35
N GLY A 22 18.62 8.66 1.75
CA GLY A 22 19.44 7.49 1.42
C GLY A 22 19.86 6.61 2.61
N LYS A 23 19.18 6.73 3.76
CA LYS A 23 19.39 5.91 4.96
C LYS A 23 18.58 4.61 4.92
N GLN A 24 17.38 4.65 4.33
CA GLN A 24 16.53 3.49 4.07
C GLN A 24 16.42 3.26 2.55
N HIS A 25 16.28 2.01 2.10
CA HIS A 25 16.37 1.67 0.67
C HIS A 25 15.00 1.56 0.02
N ILE A 26 14.02 1.05 0.76
CA ILE A 26 12.68 0.78 0.26
C ILE A 26 11.65 0.76 1.39
N THR A 27 10.42 1.14 1.07
CA THR A 27 9.23 0.84 1.87
C THR A 27 8.10 0.36 0.96
N MET A 28 7.25 -0.56 1.43
CA MET A 28 6.01 -0.90 0.72
C MET A 28 4.90 0.08 1.11
N TYR A 29 4.39 0.84 0.15
CA TYR A 29 3.20 1.65 0.34
C TYR A 29 1.93 0.82 0.12
N HIS A 30 0.99 0.94 1.06
CA HIS A 30 -0.32 0.30 1.00
C HIS A 30 -1.38 1.38 0.76
N PRO A 31 -2.12 1.37 -0.37
CA PRO A 31 -3.06 2.43 -0.71
C PRO A 31 -4.31 2.39 0.18
N PHE A 32 -4.25 3.01 1.36
CA PHE A 32 -5.32 2.93 2.36
C PHE A 32 -6.68 3.43 1.88
N LYS A 33 -6.72 4.45 1.00
CA LYS A 33 -7.97 4.94 0.41
C LYS A 33 -8.63 3.88 -0.47
N GLU A 34 -7.85 3.24 -1.34
CA GLU A 34 -8.32 2.16 -2.20
C GLU A 34 -8.80 0.96 -1.38
N ILE A 35 -8.05 0.58 -0.34
CA ILE A 35 -8.44 -0.48 0.60
C ILE A 35 -9.77 -0.15 1.26
N GLY A 36 -9.94 1.08 1.77
CA GLY A 36 -11.16 1.51 2.42
C GLY A 36 -12.38 1.54 1.50
N TYR A 37 -12.24 2.10 0.30
CA TYR A 37 -13.34 2.16 -0.69
C TYR A 37 -13.72 0.77 -1.18
N THR A 38 -12.73 -0.05 -1.56
CA THR A 38 -12.97 -1.42 -2.01
C THR A 38 -13.65 -2.25 -0.92
N ALA A 39 -13.23 -2.13 0.34
CA ALA A 39 -13.88 -2.82 1.45
C ALA A 39 -15.35 -2.41 1.63
N ALA A 40 -15.66 -1.12 1.46
CA ALA A 40 -17.03 -0.63 1.51
C ALA A 40 -17.89 -1.16 0.34
N GLU A 41 -17.34 -1.16 -0.88
CA GLU A 41 -18.01 -1.69 -2.07
C GLU A 41 -18.29 -3.20 -1.93
N VAL A 42 -17.31 -3.97 -1.46
CA VAL A 42 -17.47 -5.40 -1.16
C VAL A 42 -18.56 -5.61 -0.11
N ALA A 43 -18.57 -4.83 0.97
CA ALA A 43 -19.60 -4.93 1.99
C ALA A 43 -21.02 -4.68 1.43
N ILE A 44 -21.17 -3.67 0.56
CA ILE A 44 -22.44 -3.36 -0.10
C ILE A 44 -22.87 -4.50 -1.02
N ALA A 45 -21.96 -5.02 -1.85
CA ALA A 45 -22.23 -6.14 -2.75
C ALA A 45 -22.70 -7.38 -1.98
N LEU A 46 -22.01 -7.72 -0.86
CA LEU A 46 -22.39 -8.84 0.00
C LEU A 46 -23.78 -8.67 0.61
N ILE A 47 -24.14 -7.47 1.09
CA ILE A 47 -25.47 -7.17 1.65
C ILE A 47 -26.57 -7.33 0.59
N LYS A 48 -26.27 -6.98 -0.66
CA LYS A 48 -27.21 -7.12 -1.79
C LYS A 48 -27.27 -8.54 -2.36
N GLY A 49 -26.41 -9.45 -1.90
CA GLY A 49 -26.27 -10.79 -2.48
C GLY A 49 -25.67 -10.79 -3.89
N GLU A 50 -24.94 -9.73 -4.24
CA GLU A 50 -24.24 -9.60 -5.51
C GLU A 50 -22.97 -10.45 -5.52
N ARG A 51 -22.53 -10.83 -6.72
CA ARG A 51 -21.26 -11.54 -6.92
C ARG A 51 -20.11 -10.55 -6.93
N LEU A 52 -18.93 -10.98 -6.47
CA LEU A 52 -17.72 -10.15 -6.42
C LEU A 52 -16.87 -10.24 -7.71
N ASP A 53 -17.51 -10.50 -8.86
CA ASP A 53 -16.81 -10.78 -10.11
C ASP A 53 -16.05 -9.54 -10.65
N ASP A 54 -16.43 -8.34 -10.21
CA ASP A 54 -15.77 -7.07 -10.57
C ASP A 54 -14.48 -6.82 -9.76
N PHE A 55 -14.20 -7.64 -8.73
CA PHE A 55 -13.01 -7.51 -7.90
C PHE A 55 -11.96 -8.55 -8.27
N ASN A 56 -10.69 -8.21 -8.02
CA ASN A 56 -9.60 -9.18 -8.08
C ASN A 56 -9.66 -10.13 -6.88
N VAL A 57 -10.47 -11.18 -6.98
CA VAL A 57 -10.67 -12.18 -5.92
C VAL A 57 -9.65 -13.31 -6.08
N VAL A 58 -8.87 -13.53 -5.03
CA VAL A 58 -8.04 -14.72 -4.83
C VAL A 58 -8.62 -15.56 -3.71
N TYR A 59 -8.20 -16.82 -3.60
CA TYR A 59 -8.58 -17.68 -2.49
C TYR A 59 -7.39 -17.85 -1.55
N THR A 60 -7.59 -17.57 -0.26
CA THR A 60 -6.56 -17.62 0.76
C THR A 60 -6.96 -18.65 1.82
N ASP A 61 -6.14 -19.69 1.99
CA ASP A 61 -6.31 -20.65 3.07
C ASP A 61 -6.08 -19.98 4.43
N ASN A 62 -7.07 -20.08 5.32
CA ASN A 62 -6.93 -19.64 6.71
C ASN A 62 -6.74 -20.79 7.71
N GLY A 63 -6.48 -22.01 7.22
CA GLY A 63 -6.35 -23.25 7.99
C GLY A 63 -7.68 -23.98 8.26
N LEU A 64 -8.82 -23.38 7.90
CA LEU A 64 -10.15 -23.99 7.98
C LEU A 64 -10.80 -24.11 6.60
N LYS A 65 -10.68 -23.07 5.78
CA LYS A 65 -11.23 -23.01 4.42
C LYS A 65 -10.47 -22.01 3.56
N GLU A 66 -10.64 -22.19 2.26
CA GLU A 66 -10.32 -21.16 1.26
C GLU A 66 -11.28 -19.97 1.43
N VAL A 67 -10.74 -18.82 1.83
CA VAL A 67 -11.49 -17.56 1.97
C VAL A 67 -11.35 -16.74 0.69
N PRO A 68 -12.46 -16.34 0.04
CA PRO A 68 -12.40 -15.34 -1.03
C PRO A 68 -11.86 -14.01 -0.48
N THR A 69 -10.76 -13.55 -1.05
CA THR A 69 -10.02 -12.37 -0.61
C THR A 69 -9.88 -11.41 -1.79
N VAL A 70 -10.40 -10.20 -1.65
CA VAL A 70 -10.14 -9.14 -2.63
C VAL A 70 -8.73 -8.60 -2.39
N GLN A 71 -7.86 -8.75 -3.38
CA GLN A 71 -6.44 -8.41 -3.26
C GLN A 71 -6.14 -7.06 -3.91
N ILE A 72 -5.58 -6.13 -3.12
CA ILE A 72 -5.09 -4.83 -3.56
C ILE A 72 -3.57 -4.84 -3.48
N ASN A 73 -2.92 -4.40 -4.56
CA ASN A 73 -1.47 -4.46 -4.67
C ASN A 73 -0.80 -3.32 -3.88
N SER A 74 0.29 -3.67 -3.20
CA SER A 74 1.16 -2.70 -2.55
C SER A 74 2.18 -2.19 -3.54
N ILE A 75 2.61 -0.94 -3.37
CA ILE A 75 3.53 -0.26 -4.28
C ILE A 75 4.91 -0.18 -3.61
N PRO A 76 5.97 -0.76 -4.19
CA PRO A 76 7.32 -0.55 -3.68
C PRO A 76 7.73 0.91 -3.90
N VAL A 77 8.15 1.56 -2.84
CA VAL A 77 8.65 2.94 -2.86
C VAL A 77 10.13 2.96 -2.55
N THR A 78 10.91 3.41 -3.53
CA THR A 78 12.35 3.69 -3.42
C THR A 78 12.58 5.18 -3.64
N ARG A 79 13.82 5.63 -3.51
CA ARG A 79 14.16 7.04 -3.80
C ARG A 79 13.79 7.47 -5.23
N ASP A 80 13.79 6.55 -6.18
CA ASP A 80 13.59 6.85 -7.60
C ASP A 80 12.12 7.14 -7.95
N ASN A 81 11.16 6.61 -7.19
CA ASN A 81 9.73 6.79 -7.44
C ASN A 81 8.95 7.43 -6.28
N LEU A 82 9.63 7.83 -5.21
CA LEU A 82 9.01 8.41 -4.01
C LEU A 82 8.13 9.63 -4.34
N ASP A 83 8.63 10.58 -5.14
CA ASP A 83 7.88 11.78 -5.50
C ASP A 83 6.60 11.43 -6.26
N LEU A 84 6.70 10.53 -7.23
CA LEU A 84 5.57 10.07 -8.03
C LEU A 84 4.51 9.36 -7.17
N VAL A 85 4.93 8.40 -6.33
CA VAL A 85 3.98 7.55 -5.59
C VAL A 85 3.36 8.28 -4.41
N LEU A 86 4.16 9.02 -3.64
CA LEU A 86 3.71 9.58 -2.36
C LEU A 86 3.36 11.06 -2.41
N ILE A 87 3.99 11.85 -3.28
CA ILE A 87 3.70 13.29 -3.38
C ILE A 87 2.65 13.55 -4.45
N GLU A 88 2.90 13.13 -5.69
CA GLU A 88 1.92 13.27 -6.77
C GLU A 88 0.67 12.41 -6.51
N GLY A 89 0.84 11.26 -5.84
CA GLY A 89 -0.27 10.44 -5.31
C GLY A 89 -1.04 11.06 -4.14
N GLY A 90 -0.59 12.21 -3.62
CA GLY A 90 -1.31 12.98 -2.60
C GLY A 90 -1.31 12.36 -1.20
N VAL A 91 -0.29 11.55 -0.87
CA VAL A 91 -0.10 10.98 0.47
C VAL A 91 0.56 11.98 1.40
N TYR A 92 1.62 12.64 0.91
CA TYR A 92 2.37 13.67 1.62
C TYR A 92 2.64 14.87 0.71
N THR A 93 2.84 16.04 1.31
CA THR A 93 3.38 17.21 0.63
C THR A 93 4.91 17.10 0.50
N ARG A 94 5.48 17.81 -0.48
CA ARG A 94 6.94 17.87 -0.65
C ARG A 94 7.65 18.39 0.60
N ASP A 95 7.06 19.38 1.26
CA ASP A 95 7.60 19.95 2.50
C ASP A 95 7.57 18.95 3.66
N GLU A 96 6.59 18.04 3.74
CA GLU A 96 6.60 17.02 4.79
C GLU A 96 7.78 16.05 4.64
N VAL A 97 8.20 15.80 3.39
CA VAL A 97 9.23 14.82 3.04
C VAL A 97 10.66 15.38 3.01
N TYR A 98 10.85 16.62 2.55
CA TYR A 98 12.20 17.19 2.28
C TYR A 98 12.62 18.31 3.22
N ARG A 99 12.05 18.37 4.43
CA ARG A 99 12.50 19.29 5.49
C ARG A 99 13.88 18.95 6.03
#